data_AF-A0A4Q9HQ78-F1
#
_entry.id   AF-A0A4Q9HQ78-F1
#
_cell.length_a   1.000
_cell.length_b   1.000
_cell.length_c   1.000
_cell.angle_alpha   90.00
_cell.angle_beta   90.00
_cell.angle_gamma   90.00
#
_symmetry.space_group_name_H-M   'P 1'
#
loop_
_entity.id
_entity.type
_entity.pdbx_description
1 polymer ?
#
loop_
_entity_poly.entity_id
_entity_poly.type
_entity_poly.pdbx_seq_one_letter_code
_entity_poly.pdbx_strand_id
1 'polypeptide(L)'
;MSTHAKRERLLLADLLESAGPEAPTLCENWTARDLAAHVVVRERRADAAGGILVKPLAARLERVQAEFAEKPYEELIQLIRTGPPRMSPFSLKQIDEASNTVEFYVHAEDVRRAQPDWAARELDPVFADALWARLERAARVLGRKSPVGLVLRRPDGRTVVAHRGAPVVTVVGEPGELTLFAFGRQGVA
;
A
#
# COMPACT_ATOMS: atom_id res chain seq x y z
N MET A 1 -11.02 10.20 -6.89
CA MET A 1 -9.66 9.94 -6.38
C MET A 1 -9.07 11.26 -5.94
N SER A 2 -8.63 11.36 -4.68
CA SER A 2 -7.94 12.54 -4.15
C SER A 2 -6.72 12.92 -4.98
N THR A 3 -6.28 14.18 -4.87
CA THR A 3 -5.03 14.67 -5.49
C THR A 3 -3.82 13.82 -5.08
N HIS A 4 -3.72 13.42 -3.80
CA HIS A 4 -2.63 12.58 -3.32
C HIS A 4 -2.65 11.17 -3.92
N ALA A 5 -3.80 10.49 -3.92
CA ALA A 5 -3.91 9.16 -4.52
C ALA A 5 -3.61 9.18 -6.03
N LYS A 6 -3.97 10.27 -6.73
CA LYS A 6 -3.62 10.45 -8.14
C LYS A 6 -2.12 10.59 -8.34
N ARG A 7 -1.46 11.41 -7.52
CA ARG A 7 -0.01 11.63 -7.57
C ARG A 7 0.74 10.32 -7.30
N GLU A 8 0.39 9.62 -6.23
CA GLU A 8 1.04 8.37 -5.84
C GLU A 8 0.80 7.25 -6.84
N ARG A 9 -0.38 7.17 -7.48
CA ARG A 9 -0.64 6.24 -8.59
C ARG A 9 0.33 6.47 -9.75
N LEU A 10 0.50 7.72 -10.18
CA LEU A 10 1.38 8.05 -11.30
C LEU A 10 2.84 7.77 -10.95
N LEU A 11 3.25 8.15 -9.73
CA LEU A 11 4.57 7.83 -9.21
C LEU A 11 4.84 6.33 -9.20
N LEU A 12 3.89 5.51 -8.72
CA LEU A 12 4.02 4.06 -8.73
C LEU A 12 4.17 3.52 -10.17
N ALA A 13 3.37 4.02 -11.11
CA ALA A 13 3.46 3.60 -12.51
C ALA A 13 4.84 3.94 -13.11
N ASP A 14 5.37 5.13 -12.85
CA ASP A 14 6.70 5.55 -13.31
C ASP A 14 7.82 4.71 -12.67
N LEU A 15 7.70 4.40 -11.38
CA LEU A 15 8.67 3.54 -10.66
C LEU A 15 8.68 2.12 -11.22
N LEU A 16 7.51 1.52 -11.44
CA LEU A 16 7.38 0.20 -12.07
C LEU A 16 8.00 0.18 -13.47
N GLU A 17 7.65 1.17 -14.30
CA GLU A 17 8.21 1.32 -15.64
C GLU A 17 9.74 1.42 -15.62
N SER A 18 10.31 2.19 -14.68
CA SER A 18 11.76 2.36 -14.56
C SER A 18 12.50 1.13 -14.02
N ALA A 19 11.87 0.36 -13.12
CA ALA A 19 12.49 -0.80 -12.48
C ALA A 19 12.48 -2.03 -13.42
N GLY A 20 11.43 -2.18 -14.21
CA GLY A 20 11.23 -3.34 -15.08
C GLY A 20 10.56 -4.52 -14.37
N PRO A 21 10.04 -5.51 -15.12
CA PRO A 21 9.12 -6.53 -14.60
C PRO A 21 9.72 -7.46 -13.56
N GLU A 22 11.01 -7.78 -13.66
CA GLU A 22 11.72 -8.73 -12.79
C GLU A 22 12.37 -8.05 -11.57
N ALA A 23 12.21 -6.73 -11.43
CA ALA A 23 12.82 -6.01 -10.33
C ALA A 23 12.27 -6.49 -8.97
N PRO A 24 13.12 -6.55 -7.94
CA PRO A 24 12.67 -6.93 -6.60
C PRO A 24 11.75 -5.87 -6.01
N THR A 25 10.89 -6.30 -5.09
CA THR A 25 10.07 -5.42 -4.25
C THR A 25 10.23 -5.80 -2.78
N LEU A 26 9.77 -4.94 -1.87
CA LEU A 26 9.70 -5.28 -0.45
C LEU A 26 8.56 -6.26 -0.10
N CYS A 27 7.67 -6.56 -1.05
CA CYS A 27 6.72 -7.65 -0.89
C CYS A 27 7.47 -8.97 -1.08
N GLU A 28 7.53 -9.79 -0.03
CA GLU A 28 8.25 -11.06 -0.06
C GLU A 28 7.84 -11.92 -1.27
N ASN A 29 8.82 -12.39 -2.03
CA ASN A 29 8.66 -13.21 -3.22
C ASN A 29 7.86 -12.56 -4.36
N TRP A 30 7.68 -11.23 -4.37
CA TRP A 30 7.02 -10.52 -5.46
C TRP A 30 8.03 -9.73 -6.29
N THR A 31 7.97 -9.95 -7.60
CA THR A 31 8.57 -9.06 -8.59
C THR A 31 7.72 -7.81 -8.78
N ALA A 32 8.25 -6.81 -9.49
CA ALA A 32 7.50 -5.63 -9.89
C ALA A 32 6.28 -5.98 -10.77
N ARG A 33 6.36 -7.06 -11.56
CA ARG A 33 5.21 -7.60 -12.32
C ARG A 33 4.11 -8.12 -11.39
N ASP A 34 4.46 -8.88 -10.36
CA ASP A 34 3.48 -9.42 -9.40
C ASP A 34 2.78 -8.29 -8.63
N LEU A 35 3.54 -7.27 -8.23
CA LEU A 35 3.01 -6.08 -7.57
C LEU A 35 2.10 -5.27 -8.51
N ALA A 36 2.48 -5.11 -9.78
CA ALA A 36 1.65 -4.44 -10.77
C ALA A 36 0.32 -5.18 -10.98
N ALA A 37 0.37 -6.51 -11.12
CA ALA A 37 -0.81 -7.35 -11.25
C ALA A 37 -1.73 -7.22 -10.02
N HIS A 38 -1.17 -7.28 -8.79
CA HIS A 38 -1.92 -7.07 -7.54
C HIS A 38 -2.71 -5.76 -7.55
N VAL A 39 -2.04 -4.65 -7.87
CA VAL A 39 -2.66 -3.32 -7.88
C VAL A 39 -3.82 -3.27 -8.88
N VAL A 40 -3.63 -3.80 -10.09
CA VAL A 40 -4.69 -3.83 -11.12
C VAL A 40 -5.88 -4.68 -10.68
N VAL A 41 -5.63 -5.87 -10.12
CA VAL A 41 -6.68 -6.78 -9.64
C VAL A 41 -7.46 -6.14 -8.51
N ARG A 42 -6.77 -5.53 -7.54
CA ARG A 42 -7.40 -4.84 -6.40
C ARG A 42 -8.37 -3.75 -6.84
N GLU A 43 -8.03 -2.98 -7.87
CA GLU A 43 -8.90 -1.90 -8.35
C GLU A 43 -10.06 -2.37 -9.24
N ARG A 44 -9.87 -3.45 -10.01
CA ARG A 44 -10.81 -3.84 -11.08
C ARG A 44 -11.67 -5.05 -10.74
N ARG A 45 -11.26 -5.85 -9.76
CA ARG A 45 -11.91 -7.10 -9.38
C ARG A 45 -12.27 -7.07 -7.90
N ALA A 46 -13.22 -6.21 -7.53
CA ALA A 46 -13.73 -6.16 -6.14
C ALA A 46 -14.26 -7.53 -5.66
N ASP A 47 -14.74 -8.36 -6.59
CA ASP A 47 -15.18 -9.73 -6.35
C ASP A 47 -14.03 -10.71 -6.03
N ALA A 48 -12.82 -10.44 -6.52
CA ALA A 48 -11.59 -11.19 -6.17
C ALA A 48 -10.88 -10.57 -4.96
N ALA A 49 -10.91 -9.24 -4.80
CA ALA A 49 -10.36 -8.52 -3.66
C ALA A 49 -11.01 -8.92 -2.33
N GLY A 50 -12.23 -9.48 -2.36
CA GLY A 50 -12.84 -10.17 -1.21
C GLY A 50 -11.95 -11.29 -0.62
N GLY A 51 -11.05 -11.90 -1.42
CA GLY A 51 -10.05 -12.86 -0.98
C GLY A 51 -9.00 -12.31 -0.01
N ILE A 52 -8.78 -11.00 0.00
CA ILE A 52 -7.90 -10.32 0.99
C ILE A 52 -8.52 -10.43 2.40
N LEU A 53 -9.85 -10.45 2.50
CA LEU A 53 -10.60 -10.45 3.75
C LEU A 53 -11.19 -11.83 4.10
N VAL A 54 -11.49 -12.65 3.09
CA VAL A 54 -12.23 -13.91 3.21
C VAL A 54 -11.35 -15.05 2.70
N LYS A 55 -10.76 -15.80 3.64
CA LYS A 55 -9.79 -16.89 3.35
C LYS A 55 -10.24 -17.88 2.24
N PRO A 56 -11.51 -18.34 2.17
CA PRO A 56 -11.97 -19.21 1.08
C PRO A 56 -11.83 -18.62 -0.34
N LEU A 57 -11.76 -17.30 -0.47
CA LEU A 57 -11.61 -16.60 -1.75
C LEU A 57 -10.14 -16.32 -2.10
N ALA A 58 -9.18 -16.68 -1.23
CA ALA A 58 -7.75 -16.44 -1.45
C ALA A 58 -7.22 -17.19 -2.69
N ALA A 59 -7.60 -18.45 -2.89
CA ALA A 59 -7.20 -19.21 -4.08
C ALA A 59 -7.73 -18.60 -5.40
N ARG A 60 -8.89 -17.93 -5.35
CA ARG A 60 -9.44 -17.20 -6.49
C ARG A 60 -8.64 -15.91 -6.74
N LEU A 61 -8.26 -15.20 -5.69
CA LEU A 61 -7.41 -14.01 -5.78
C LEU A 61 -6.05 -14.37 -6.38
N GLU A 62 -5.39 -15.41 -5.89
CA GLU A 62 -4.11 -15.92 -6.41
C GLU A 62 -4.21 -16.26 -7.90
N ARG A 63 -5.26 -16.97 -8.32
CA ARG A 63 -5.48 -17.30 -9.73
C ARG A 63 -5.64 -16.05 -10.60
N VAL A 64 -6.49 -15.12 -10.17
CA VAL A 64 -6.73 -13.88 -10.93
C VAL A 64 -5.45 -13.03 -10.98
N GLN A 65 -4.67 -13.00 -9.91
CA GLN A 65 -3.38 -12.31 -9.90
C GLN A 65 -2.39 -12.97 -10.88
N ALA A 66 -2.32 -14.29 -10.93
CA ALA A 66 -1.51 -15.03 -11.91
C ALA A 66 -1.95 -14.74 -13.36
N GLU A 67 -3.26 -14.77 -13.64
CA GLU A 67 -3.80 -14.42 -14.96
C GLU A 67 -3.44 -12.98 -15.38
N PHE A 68 -3.41 -12.04 -14.43
CA PHE A 68 -2.97 -10.68 -14.72
C PHE A 68 -1.45 -10.58 -14.88
N ALA A 69 -0.66 -11.35 -14.12
CA ALA A 69 0.80 -11.37 -14.25
C ALA A 69 1.25 -11.88 -15.63
N GLU A 70 0.46 -12.72 -16.30
CA GLU A 70 0.70 -13.19 -17.67
C GLU A 70 0.52 -12.10 -18.75
N LYS A 71 -0.12 -10.98 -18.42
CA LYS A 71 -0.29 -9.86 -19.38
C LYS A 71 1.05 -9.19 -19.71
N PRO A 72 1.17 -8.52 -20.86
CA PRO A 72 2.30 -7.63 -21.13
C PRO A 72 2.48 -6.63 -19.99
N TYR A 73 3.73 -6.44 -19.54
CA TYR A 73 4.01 -5.62 -18.36
C TYR A 73 3.60 -4.16 -18.58
N GLU A 74 3.82 -3.68 -19.79
CA GLU A 74 3.43 -2.35 -20.26
C GLU A 74 1.91 -2.18 -20.20
N GLU A 75 1.14 -3.23 -20.50
CA GLU A 75 -0.33 -3.21 -20.34
C GLU A 75 -0.69 -3.01 -18.87
N LEU A 76 -0.07 -3.73 -17.94
CA LEU A 76 -0.32 -3.57 -16.50
C LEU A 76 -0.02 -2.14 -16.04
N ILE A 77 1.12 -1.56 -16.45
CA ILE A 77 1.47 -0.17 -16.12
C ILE A 77 0.42 0.80 -16.65
N GLN A 78 -0.04 0.63 -17.90
CA GLN A 78 -1.08 1.50 -18.47
C GLN A 78 -2.42 1.36 -17.75
N LEU A 79 -2.79 0.14 -17.32
CA LEU A 79 -3.99 -0.10 -16.53
C LEU A 79 -3.92 0.59 -15.15
N ILE A 80 -2.74 0.63 -14.52
CA ILE A 80 -2.51 1.37 -13.27
C ILE A 80 -2.60 2.87 -13.52
N ARG A 81 -1.90 3.38 -14.54
CA ARG A 81 -1.81 4.81 -14.87
C ARG A 81 -3.18 5.42 -15.16
N THR A 82 -4.02 4.68 -15.89
CA THR A 82 -5.37 5.13 -16.29
C THR A 82 -6.45 4.85 -15.24
N GLY A 83 -6.27 3.81 -14.42
CA GLY A 83 -7.23 3.37 -13.43
C GLY A 83 -8.48 2.71 -14.01
N PRO A 84 -9.45 2.32 -13.15
CA PRO A 84 -10.63 1.60 -13.59
C PRO A 84 -11.52 2.48 -14.51
N PRO A 85 -12.22 1.88 -15.51
CA PRO A 85 -13.14 2.61 -16.37
C PRO A 85 -14.21 3.34 -15.55
N ARG A 86 -14.54 4.58 -15.94
CA ARG A 86 -15.51 5.46 -15.24
C ARG A 86 -16.90 4.83 -15.03
N MET A 87 -17.29 3.87 -15.87
CA MET A 87 -18.60 3.20 -15.86
C MET A 87 -18.55 1.76 -15.33
N SER A 88 -17.43 1.30 -14.78
CA SER A 88 -17.33 -0.08 -14.28
C SER A 88 -18.22 -0.27 -13.04
N PRO A 89 -19.04 -1.33 -12.95
CA PRO A 89 -19.72 -1.70 -11.70
C PRO A 89 -18.74 -2.00 -10.56
N PHE A 90 -17.47 -2.29 -10.90
CA PHE A 90 -16.35 -2.47 -9.98
C PHE A 90 -15.49 -1.21 -9.82
N SER A 91 -15.82 -0.09 -10.48
CA SER A 91 -15.30 1.26 -10.13
C SER A 91 -15.77 1.74 -8.76
N LEU A 92 -16.41 0.83 -8.01
CA LEU A 92 -17.00 0.98 -6.70
C LEU A 92 -16.35 2.11 -5.94
N LYS A 93 -17.13 3.20 -5.89
CA LYS A 93 -17.21 4.21 -4.84
C LYS A 93 -17.12 3.66 -3.39
N GLN A 94 -16.84 2.36 -3.18
CA GLN A 94 -16.80 1.67 -1.89
C GLN A 94 -15.39 1.19 -1.48
N ILE A 95 -14.36 1.23 -2.36
CA ILE A 95 -12.98 1.30 -1.87
C ILE A 95 -12.72 2.77 -1.59
N ASP A 96 -12.75 3.15 -0.31
CA ASP A 96 -12.53 4.52 0.17
C ASP A 96 -11.33 5.13 -0.57
N GLU A 97 -11.51 6.32 -1.16
CA GLU A 97 -10.42 7.05 -1.84
C GLU A 97 -9.21 7.24 -0.91
N ALA A 98 -9.45 7.24 0.41
CA ALA A 98 -8.41 7.26 1.42
C ALA A 98 -7.55 5.98 1.44
N SER A 99 -8.15 4.81 1.22
CA SER A 99 -7.45 3.52 1.12
C SER A 99 -6.51 3.49 -0.07
N ASN A 100 -6.93 4.02 -1.22
CA ASN A 100 -6.08 4.10 -2.41
C ASN A 100 -4.85 4.99 -2.20
N THR A 101 -4.97 6.05 -1.39
CA THR A 101 -3.84 6.92 -1.07
C THR A 101 -2.72 6.12 -0.37
N VAL A 102 -3.08 5.30 0.63
CA VAL A 102 -2.10 4.49 1.38
C VAL A 102 -1.57 3.35 0.54
N GLU A 103 -2.43 2.67 -0.21
CA GLU A 103 -2.04 1.56 -1.10
C GLU A 103 -0.95 1.98 -2.08
N PHE A 104 -1.18 3.07 -2.82
CA PHE A 104 -0.20 3.55 -3.79
C PHE A 104 1.06 4.08 -3.12
N TYR A 105 0.95 4.72 -1.96
CA TYR A 105 2.11 5.16 -1.19
C TYR A 105 2.98 3.98 -0.75
N VAL A 106 2.39 2.97 -0.12
CA VAL A 106 3.12 1.80 0.39
C VAL A 106 3.77 1.04 -0.76
N HIS A 107 3.05 0.78 -1.85
CA HIS A 107 3.60 0.03 -2.97
C HIS A 107 4.61 0.82 -3.82
N ALA A 108 4.50 2.15 -3.86
CA ALA A 108 5.57 2.98 -4.43
C ALA A 108 6.85 2.83 -3.60
N GLU A 109 6.75 2.84 -2.27
CA GLU A 109 7.91 2.58 -1.40
C GLU A 109 8.39 1.13 -1.48
N ASP A 110 7.52 0.14 -1.70
CA ASP A 110 7.92 -1.26 -1.89
C ASP A 110 8.80 -1.45 -3.13
N VAL A 111 8.53 -0.72 -4.22
CA VAL A 111 9.37 -0.74 -5.42
C VAL A 111 10.64 0.06 -5.18
N ARG A 112 10.51 1.28 -4.65
CA ARG A 112 11.59 2.25 -4.52
C ARG A 112 12.67 1.79 -3.54
N ARG A 113 12.27 1.32 -2.35
CA ARG A 113 13.20 0.90 -1.28
C ARG A 113 13.82 -0.48 -1.51
N ALA A 114 13.32 -1.23 -2.48
CA ALA A 114 13.94 -2.49 -2.89
C ALA A 114 15.13 -2.29 -3.85
N GLN A 115 15.34 -1.06 -4.36
CA GLN A 115 16.46 -0.74 -5.25
C GLN A 115 17.73 -0.41 -4.44
N PRO A 116 18.93 -0.73 -4.96
CA PRO A 116 20.19 -0.61 -4.21
C PRO A 116 20.53 0.81 -3.73
N ASP A 117 20.10 1.85 -4.45
CA ASP A 117 20.44 3.26 -4.16
C ASP A 117 19.27 4.08 -3.63
N TRP A 118 18.33 3.43 -2.94
CA TRP A 118 17.19 4.14 -2.36
C TRP A 118 17.62 5.04 -1.20
N ALA A 119 16.97 6.20 -1.07
CA ALA A 119 17.12 7.11 0.08
C ALA A 119 15.74 7.47 0.64
N ALA A 120 15.59 7.80 1.92
CA ALA A 120 14.29 8.26 2.44
C ALA A 120 13.80 9.49 1.66
N ARG A 121 12.51 9.54 1.31
CA ARG A 121 11.91 10.73 0.68
C ARG A 121 11.26 11.62 1.72
N GLU A 122 11.46 12.92 1.58
CA GLU A 122 10.69 13.89 2.36
C GLU A 122 9.29 14.02 1.76
N LEU A 123 8.28 13.91 2.63
CA LEU A 123 6.88 14.09 2.24
C LEU A 123 6.46 15.53 2.51
N ASP A 124 5.66 16.09 1.61
CA ASP A 124 5.07 17.40 1.88
C ASP A 124 4.17 17.32 3.13
N PRO A 125 4.15 18.36 4.00
CA PRO A 125 3.45 18.29 5.27
C PRO A 125 1.95 17.96 5.14
N VAL A 126 1.31 18.42 4.07
CA VAL A 126 -0.12 18.16 3.81
C VAL A 126 -0.34 16.67 3.54
N PHE A 127 0.53 16.05 2.74
CA PHE A 127 0.48 14.62 2.48
C PHE A 127 0.84 13.80 3.71
N ALA A 128 1.86 14.21 4.47
CA ALA A 128 2.23 13.56 5.72
C ALA A 128 1.07 13.56 6.74
N ASP A 129 0.37 14.69 6.89
CA ASP A 129 -0.83 14.78 7.73
C ASP A 129 -1.98 13.94 7.19
N ALA A 130 -2.12 13.86 5.87
CA ALA A 130 -3.10 12.99 5.22
C ALA A 130 -2.83 11.49 5.50
N LEU A 131 -1.57 11.05 5.50
CA LEU A 131 -1.17 9.70 5.90
C LEU A 131 -1.43 9.47 7.39
N TRP A 132 -1.05 10.42 8.25
CA TRP A 132 -1.29 10.34 9.68
C TRP A 132 -2.77 10.15 10.02
N ALA A 133 -3.66 11.00 9.49
CA ALA A 133 -5.09 10.90 9.76
C ALA A 133 -5.71 9.56 9.32
N ARG A 134 -5.14 8.92 8.28
CA ARG A 134 -5.55 7.58 7.82
C ARG A 134 -5.00 6.49 8.73
N LEU A 135 -3.73 6.62 9.11
CA LEU A 135 -3.09 5.72 10.06
C LEU A 135 -3.85 5.72 11.39
N GLU A 136 -4.28 6.87 11.91
CA GLU A 136 -5.07 6.96 13.15
C GLU A 136 -6.35 6.10 13.09
N ARG A 137 -7.06 6.15 11.96
CA ARG A 137 -8.30 5.37 11.75
C ARG A 137 -8.03 3.88 11.60
N ALA A 138 -6.90 3.50 11.00
CA ALA A 138 -6.54 2.12 10.73
C ALA A 138 -5.68 1.46 11.83
N ALA A 139 -5.10 2.25 12.75
CA ALA A 139 -4.05 1.82 13.68
C ALA A 139 -4.45 0.59 14.50
N ARG A 140 -5.69 0.55 15.00
CA ARG A 140 -6.19 -0.59 15.78
C ARG A 140 -6.34 -1.87 14.96
N VAL A 141 -6.70 -1.73 13.69
CA VAL A 141 -6.84 -2.86 12.76
C VAL A 141 -5.47 -3.40 12.38
N LEU A 142 -4.51 -2.51 12.07
CA LEU A 142 -3.14 -2.86 11.71
C LEU A 142 -2.36 -3.44 12.90
N GLY A 143 -2.49 -2.82 14.09
CA GLY A 143 -1.84 -3.23 15.32
C GLY A 143 -2.49 -4.42 16.04
N ARG A 144 -3.61 -4.98 15.55
CA ARG A 144 -4.38 -6.01 16.27
C ARG A 144 -3.58 -7.28 16.60
N LYS A 145 -2.55 -7.58 15.81
CA LYS A 145 -1.67 -8.76 15.99
C LYS A 145 -0.40 -8.45 16.79
N SER A 146 -0.23 -7.22 17.28
CA SER A 146 0.92 -6.88 18.11
C SER A 146 0.94 -7.77 19.36
N PRO A 147 2.09 -8.38 19.73
CA PRO A 147 2.20 -9.20 20.93
C PRO A 147 2.25 -8.34 22.22
N VAL A 148 2.40 -7.02 22.07
CA VAL A 148 2.55 -6.04 23.16
C VAL A 148 1.63 -4.84 22.95
N GLY A 149 1.44 -4.02 23.97
CA GLY A 149 0.82 -2.70 23.79
C GLY A 149 1.64 -1.87 22.81
N LEU A 150 0.99 -1.23 21.85
CA LEU A 150 1.66 -0.51 20.76
C LEU A 150 1.09 0.90 20.64
N VAL A 151 1.96 1.89 20.74
CA VAL A 151 1.67 3.30 20.49
C VAL A 151 2.51 3.77 19.32
N LEU A 152 1.89 4.42 18.34
CA LEU A 152 2.59 5.11 17.26
C LEU A 152 2.62 6.60 17.60
N ARG A 153 3.78 7.24 17.49
CA ARG A 153 4.00 8.62 17.91
C ARG A 153 4.78 9.41 16.85
N ARG A 154 4.29 10.61 16.52
CA ARG A 154 5.02 11.57 15.70
C ARG A 154 6.08 12.34 16.51
N PRO A 155 7.11 12.91 15.86
CA PRO A 155 8.09 13.76 16.53
C PRO A 155 7.45 14.97 17.23
N ASP A 156 6.36 15.50 16.66
CA ASP A 156 5.58 16.62 17.25
C ASP A 156 4.74 16.25 18.48
N GLY A 157 4.77 14.98 18.90
CA GLY A 157 4.09 14.51 20.10
C GLY A 157 2.68 13.95 19.88
N ARG A 158 2.10 14.06 18.68
CA ARG A 158 0.82 13.39 18.36
C ARG A 158 0.97 11.87 18.45
N THR A 159 -0.03 11.19 19.02
CA THR A 159 0.02 9.73 19.26
C THR A 159 -1.27 9.03 18.89
N VAL A 160 -1.17 7.78 18.47
CA VAL A 160 -2.31 6.86 18.37
C VAL A 160 -1.99 5.51 19.02
N VAL A 161 -2.94 4.98 19.80
CA VAL A 161 -2.84 3.64 20.39
C VAL A 161 -3.27 2.59 19.35
N ALA A 162 -2.30 1.88 18.78
CA ALA A 162 -2.52 0.82 17.80
C ALA A 162 -2.88 -0.53 18.44
N HIS A 163 -2.38 -0.81 19.65
CA HIS A 163 -2.73 -2.01 20.41
C HIS A 163 -2.74 -1.72 21.91
N ARG A 164 -3.74 -2.22 22.62
CA ARG A 164 -3.80 -2.12 24.09
C ARG A 164 -3.23 -3.40 24.69
N GLY A 165 -2.21 -3.29 25.52
CA GLY A 165 -1.56 -4.43 26.17
C GLY A 165 -0.41 -3.97 27.07
N ALA A 166 0.20 -4.90 27.79
CA ALA A 166 1.39 -4.68 28.60
C ALA A 166 2.42 -5.80 28.34
N PRO A 167 3.73 -5.51 28.22
CA PRO A 167 4.34 -4.17 28.25
C PRO A 167 3.92 -3.30 27.06
N VAL A 168 4.18 -1.98 27.13
CA VAL A 168 3.88 -1.02 26.05
C VAL A 168 5.16 -0.60 25.34
N VAL A 169 5.15 -0.65 24.02
CA VAL A 169 6.19 -0.13 23.14
C VAL A 169 5.65 1.09 22.38
N THR A 170 6.45 2.16 22.35
CA THR A 170 6.16 3.36 21.55
C THR A 170 7.11 3.42 20.36
N VAL A 171 6.56 3.43 19.15
CA VAL A 171 7.31 3.62 17.90
C VAL A 171 7.20 5.07 17.49
N VAL A 172 8.34 5.74 17.34
CA VAL A 172 8.42 7.17 16.99
C VAL A 172 8.95 7.33 15.57
N GLY A 173 8.28 8.10 14.73
CA GLY A 173 8.72 8.33 13.35
C GLY A 173 7.82 9.29 12.59
N GLU A 174 8.27 9.70 11.39
CA GLU A 174 7.46 10.51 10.49
C GLU A 174 6.20 9.74 10.03
N PRO A 175 5.10 10.43 9.68
CA PRO A 175 3.85 9.75 9.29
C PRO A 175 4.01 8.72 8.17
N GLY A 176 4.89 8.97 7.21
CA GLY A 176 5.20 8.02 6.13
C GLY A 176 5.87 6.74 6.63
N GLU A 177 6.85 6.87 7.52
CA GLU A 177 7.58 5.75 8.13
C GLU A 177 6.69 4.94 9.07
N LEU A 178 5.90 5.61 9.92
CA LEU A 178 4.92 4.95 10.77
C LEU A 178 3.85 4.21 9.96
N THR A 179 3.50 4.73 8.77
CA THR A 179 2.61 4.03 7.84
C THR A 179 3.27 2.75 7.33
N LEU A 180 4.51 2.80 6.84
CA LEU A 180 5.23 1.62 6.38
C LEU A 180 5.43 0.57 7.49
N PHE A 181 5.83 1.03 8.68
CA PHE A 181 5.95 0.20 9.88
C PHE A 181 4.64 -0.56 10.19
N ALA A 182 3.51 0.16 10.21
CA ALA A 182 2.21 -0.44 10.51
C ALA A 182 1.71 -1.41 9.43
N PHE A 183 2.20 -1.25 8.19
CA PHE A 183 1.97 -2.18 7.08
C PHE A 183 3.03 -3.29 6.99
N GLY A 184 3.91 -3.42 7.98
CA GLY A 184 4.84 -4.56 8.10
C GLY A 184 6.22 -4.35 7.47
N ARG A 185 6.53 -3.16 6.98
CA ARG A 185 7.86 -2.83 6.39
C ARG A 185 8.86 -2.40 7.46
N GLN A 186 8.85 -3.08 8.61
CA GLN A 186 9.57 -2.66 9.81
C GLN A 186 11.10 -2.65 9.65
N GLY A 187 11.65 -3.50 8.79
CA GLY A 187 13.10 -3.58 8.56
C GLY A 187 13.68 -2.43 7.74
N VAL A 188 12.82 -1.61 7.13
CA VAL A 188 13.22 -0.51 6.24
C VAL A 188 12.56 0.83 6.60
N ALA A 189 11.69 0.84 7.62
CA ALA A 189 10.92 2.00 8.08
C ALA A 189 11.54 2.60 9.35
#